data_AF-A0A259LJD2-F1
#
_entry.id   AF-A0A259LJD2-F1
#
_cell.length_a   1.000
_cell.length_b   1.000
_cell.length_c   1.000
_cell.angle_alpha   90.00
_cell.angle_beta   90.00
_cell.angle_gamma   90.00
#
_symmetry.space_group_name_H-M   'P 1'
#
loop_
_entity.id
_entity.type
_entity.pdbx_description
1 polymer ?
#
loop_
_entity_poly.entity_id
_entity_poly.type
_entity_poly.pdbx_seq_one_letter_code
_entity_poly.pdbx_strand_id
1 'polypeptide(L)'
;MMNDTKSRIAFFDPDNKTHQFTADLLAKADIRIGGSRPWDIRFNAHGVIEAAMAHGNLGLGEAYMEGAWEADELDQFFCKLLSAKL
;
A
#
# COMPACT_ATOMS: atom_id res chain seq x y z
N MET A 1 16.36 17.56 7.91
CA MET A 1 16.32 16.72 6.70
C MET A 1 16.40 15.28 7.16
N MET A 2 15.25 14.59 7.27
CA MET A 2 15.20 13.15 7.57
C MET A 2 15.33 12.39 6.25
N ASN A 3 16.32 11.50 6.15
CA ASN A 3 16.60 10.71 4.95
C ASN A 3 15.33 10.02 4.41
N ASP A 4 15.09 10.19 3.11
CA ASP A 4 13.94 9.69 2.33
C ASP A 4 13.70 8.18 2.43
N THR A 5 14.64 7.40 2.97
CA THR A 5 14.51 5.94 3.14
C THR A 5 13.81 5.57 4.46
N LYS A 6 13.95 6.35 5.54
CA LYS A 6 13.27 6.07 6.83
C LYS A 6 11.79 6.46 6.80
N SER A 7 11.37 7.28 5.84
CA SER A 7 9.98 7.73 5.70
C SER A 7 9.07 6.71 5.01
N ARG A 8 9.60 5.73 4.26
CA ARG A 8 8.81 4.87 3.33
C ARG A 8 8.07 3.70 3.98
N ILE A 9 8.39 3.39 5.23
CA ILE A 9 7.80 2.30 6.02
C ILE A 9 7.34 2.77 7.40
N ALA A 10 7.27 4.09 7.64
CA ALA A 10 6.89 4.64 8.93
C ALA A 10 5.47 4.21 9.37
N PHE A 11 4.60 3.91 8.41
CA PHE A 11 3.21 3.52 8.64
C PHE A 11 2.92 2.04 8.37
N PHE A 12 3.97 1.26 8.11
CA PHE A 12 3.91 -0.19 7.95
C PHE A 12 4.57 -0.87 9.15
N ASP A 13 3.87 -1.79 9.80
CA ASP A 13 4.38 -2.55 10.93
C ASP A 13 4.79 -3.96 10.49
N PRO A 14 6.09 -4.25 10.32
CA PRO A 14 6.56 -5.56 9.88
C PRO A 14 6.35 -6.66 10.92
N ASP A 15 6.07 -6.35 12.19
CA ASP A 15 5.82 -7.35 13.23
C ASP A 15 4.32 -7.67 13.36
N ASN A 16 3.46 -6.92 12.70
CA ASN A 16 2.01 -7.14 12.66
C ASN A 16 1.63 -8.16 11.57
N LYS A 17 0.92 -9.22 11.97
CA LYS A 17 0.52 -10.31 11.05
C LYS A 17 -0.40 -9.85 9.92
N THR A 18 -1.30 -8.90 10.17
CA THR A 18 -2.17 -8.35 9.13
C THR A 18 -1.34 -7.59 8.10
N HIS A 19 -0.36 -6.80 8.57
CA HIS A 19 0.54 -6.06 7.69
C HIS A 19 1.41 -7.00 6.86
N GLN A 20 2.00 -8.03 7.46
CA GLN A 20 2.75 -9.07 6.74
C GLN A 20 1.87 -9.76 5.68
N PHE A 21 0.66 -10.17 6.06
CA PHE A 21 -0.28 -10.82 5.14
C PHE A 21 -0.64 -9.91 3.96
N THR A 22 -0.91 -8.63 4.19
CA THR A 22 -1.19 -7.66 3.12
C THR A 22 0.03 -7.45 2.24
N ALA A 23 1.24 -7.38 2.81
CA ALA A 23 2.47 -7.28 2.03
C ALA A 23 2.67 -8.51 1.12
N ASP A 24 2.45 -9.72 1.64
CA ASP A 24 2.53 -10.97 0.87
C ASP A 24 1.45 -11.05 -0.22
N LEU A 25 0.25 -10.53 0.04
CA LEU A 25 -0.83 -10.45 -0.93
C LEU A 25 -0.47 -9.50 -2.07
N LEU A 26 -0.01 -8.28 -1.76
CA LEU A 26 0.45 -7.30 -2.74
C LEU A 26 1.66 -7.80 -3.54
N ALA A 27 2.57 -8.56 -2.92
CA ALA A 27 3.71 -9.15 -3.59
C ALA A 27 3.30 -10.12 -4.73
N LYS A 28 2.17 -10.82 -4.59
CA LYS A 28 1.60 -11.66 -5.68
C LYS A 28 1.16 -10.84 -6.89
N ALA A 29 0.81 -9.57 -6.69
CA ALA A 29 0.52 -8.60 -7.75
C ALA A 29 1.75 -7.84 -8.24
N ASP A 30 2.96 -8.20 -7.80
CA ASP A 30 4.19 -7.45 -8.11
C ASP A 30 4.12 -5.99 -7.61
N ILE A 31 3.48 -5.76 -6.46
CA ILE A 31 3.39 -4.47 -5.77
C ILE A 31 4.16 -4.56 -4.45
N ARG A 32 5.00 -3.58 -4.15
CA ARG A 32 5.78 -3.49 -2.90
C ARG A 32 5.32 -2.30 -2.08
N ILE A 33 5.21 -2.47 -0.77
CA ILE A 33 4.99 -1.37 0.17
C ILE A 33 6.30 -0.59 0.34
N GLY A 34 6.26 0.72 0.16
CA GLY A 34 7.43 1.61 0.27
C GLY A 34 8.46 1.41 -0.84
N GLY A 35 8.07 0.74 -1.94
CA GLY A 35 8.93 0.48 -3.07
C GLY A 35 9.29 1.73 -3.88
N SER A 36 10.21 1.58 -4.82
CA SER A 36 10.70 2.68 -5.66
C SER A 36 10.13 2.67 -7.07
N ARG A 37 9.27 1.70 -7.42
CA ARG A 37 8.66 1.63 -8.74
C ARG A 37 7.43 2.55 -8.75
N PRO A 38 7.07 3.14 -9.90
CA PRO A 38 5.99 4.13 -9.93
C PRO A 38 4.63 3.60 -9.44
N TRP A 39 4.37 2.30 -9.60
CA TRP A 39 3.15 1.64 -9.14
C TRP A 39 3.25 1.04 -7.73
N ASP A 40 4.39 1.16 -7.06
CA ASP A 40 4.53 0.69 -5.68
C ASP A 40 3.77 1.62 -4.73
N ILE A 41 3.06 1.03 -3.77
CA ILE A 41 2.25 1.77 -2.80
C ILE A 41 3.14 2.38 -1.71
N ARG A 42 2.93 3.67 -1.41
CA ARG A 42 3.61 4.38 -0.31
C ARG A 42 2.55 4.88 0.67
N PHE A 43 2.72 4.59 1.95
CA PHE A 43 1.82 5.06 2.99
C PHE A 43 2.26 6.42 3.53
N ASN A 44 1.30 7.30 3.76
CA ASN A 44 1.46 8.64 4.34
C ASN A 44 0.77 8.75 5.71
N ALA A 45 -0.02 7.74 6.11
CA ALA A 45 -0.66 7.65 7.42
C ALA A 45 -0.86 6.18 7.85
N HIS A 46 -1.06 5.96 9.17
CA HIS A 46 -1.46 4.67 9.71
C HIS A 46 -2.90 4.31 9.32
N GLY A 47 -3.28 3.03 9.39
CA GLY A 47 -4.67 2.61 9.22
C GLY A 47 -5.06 2.22 7.80
N VAL A 48 -4.20 2.43 6.79
CA VAL A 48 -4.50 2.11 5.39
C VAL A 48 -4.74 0.61 5.19
N ILE A 49 -3.89 -0.23 5.79
CA ILE A 49 -4.03 -1.69 5.72
C ILE A 49 -5.29 -2.15 6.44
N GLU A 50 -5.57 -1.59 7.61
CA GLU A 50 -6.76 -1.88 8.39
C GLU A 50 -8.04 -1.51 7.63
N ALA A 51 -8.09 -0.32 7.03
CA ALA A 51 -9.20 0.14 6.20
C ALA A 51 -9.41 -0.75 4.97
N ALA A 52 -8.33 -1.09 4.27
CA ALA A 52 -8.39 -1.99 3.11
C ALA A 52 -8.85 -3.40 3.48
N MET A 53 -8.43 -3.94 4.63
CA MET A 53 -8.85 -5.26 5.10
C MET A 53 -10.31 -5.27 5.60
N ALA A 54 -10.78 -4.17 6.21
CA ALA A 54 -12.14 -4.06 6.74
C ALA A 54 -13.19 -3.76 5.66
N HIS A 55 -12.83 -2.95 4.66
CA HIS A 55 -13.77 -2.41 3.66
C HIS A 55 -13.38 -2.73 2.21
N GLY A 56 -12.34 -3.53 1.98
CA GLY A 56 -11.86 -3.90 0.66
C GLY A 56 -11.45 -2.70 -0.18
N ASN A 57 -11.82 -2.71 -1.46
CA ASN A 57 -11.54 -1.63 -2.41
C ASN A 57 -12.11 -0.27 -1.99
N LEU A 58 -13.21 -0.25 -1.23
CA LEU A 58 -13.79 1.01 -0.76
C LEU A 58 -12.87 1.68 0.27
N GLY A 59 -12.43 0.93 1.30
CA GLY A 59 -11.52 1.46 2.30
C GLY A 59 -10.16 1.85 1.70
N LEU A 60 -9.66 1.07 0.73
CA LEU A 60 -8.45 1.43 0.00
C LEU A 60 -8.63 2.74 -0.81
N GLY A 61 -9.78 2.92 -1.46
CA GLY A 61 -10.11 4.09 -2.26
C GLY A 61 -10.34 5.36 -1.42
N GLU A 62 -11.06 5.25 -0.31
CA GLU A 62 -11.26 6.36 0.63
C GLU A 62 -9.94 6.82 1.23
N ALA A 63 -9.09 5.89 1.66
CA ALA A 63 -7.75 6.20 2.15
C ALA A 63 -6.87 6.89 1.07
N TYR A 64 -7.04 6.53 -0.21
CA TYR A 64 -6.39 7.24 -1.32
C TYR A 64 -6.90 8.66 -1.47
N MET A 65 -8.23 8.85 -1.44
CA MET A 65 -8.85 10.18 -1.54
C MET A 65 -8.45 11.11 -0.38
N GLU A 66 -8.21 10.56 0.81
CA GLU A 66 -7.70 11.27 1.98
C GLU A 66 -6.19 11.54 1.93
N GLY A 67 -5.47 11.00 0.93
CA GLY A 67 -4.03 11.12 0.80
C GLY A 67 -3.24 10.25 1.79
N ALA A 68 -3.89 9.29 2.46
CA ALA A 68 -3.26 8.38 3.42
C ALA A 68 -2.30 7.38 2.75
N TRP A 69 -2.38 7.20 1.43
CA TRP A 69 -1.39 6.52 0.62
C TRP A 69 -1.36 7.07 -0.81
N GLU A 70 -0.27 6.78 -1.52
CA GLU A 70 -0.03 7.23 -2.88
C GLU A 70 0.73 6.20 -3.72
N ALA A 71 0.65 6.37 -5.05
CA ALA A 71 1.52 5.76 -6.05
C ALA A 71 1.65 6.76 -7.21
N ASP A 72 2.82 6.81 -7.85
CA ASP A 72 3.07 7.74 -8.98
C ASP A 72 2.25 7.34 -10.22
N GLU A 73 2.07 6.03 -10.45
CA GLU A 73 1.28 5.45 -11.54
C GLU A 73 0.14 4.59 -10.97
N LEU A 74 -0.93 5.26 -10.53
CA LEU A 74 -2.09 4.64 -9.88
C LEU A 74 -2.84 3.66 -10.80
N ASP A 75 -2.90 3.96 -12.09
CA ASP A 75 -3.48 3.08 -13.11
C ASP A 75 -2.74 1.74 -13.19
N GLN A 76 -1.41 1.75 -13.15
CA GLN A 76 -0.59 0.55 -13.15
C GLN A 76 -0.74 -0.25 -11.84
N PHE A 77 -0.84 0.44 -10.69
CA PHE A 77 -1.14 -0.20 -9.41
C PHE A 77 -2.43 -1.04 -9.51
N PHE A 78 -3.54 -0.45 -9.97
CA PHE A 78 -4.80 -1.17 -10.08
C PHE A 78 -4.78 -2.24 -11.18
N CYS A 79 -4.11 -2.00 -12.31
CA CYS A 79 -3.95 -3.01 -13.35
C CYS A 79 -3.29 -4.27 -12.79
N LYS A 80 -2.21 -4.11 -12.02
CA LYS A 80 -1.50 -5.21 -11.36
C LYS A 80 -2.33 -5.89 -10.28
N LEU A 81 -2.93 -5.11 -9.38
CA LEU A 81 -3.75 -5.60 -8.27
C LEU A 81 -4.92 -6.46 -8.77
N LEU A 82 -5.65 -5.96 -9.77
CA LEU A 82 -6.82 -6.66 -10.33
C LEU A 82 -6.43 -7.87 -11.18
N SER A 83 -5.28 -7.81 -11.88
CA SER A 83 -4.78 -8.94 -12.68
C SER A 83 -4.37 -10.14 -11.83
N ALA A 84 -3.96 -9.90 -10.58
CA ALA A 84 -3.55 -10.96 -9.66
C ALA A 84 -4.73 -11.73 -9.04
N LYS A 85 -5.98 -11.29 -9.26
CA LYS A 85 -7.23 -11.92 -8.74
C LYS A 85 -7.17 -12.20 -7.24
N LEU A 86 -6.73 -11.19 -6.48
CA LEU A 86 -6.55 -11.23 -5.03
C LEU A 86 -7.86 -11.03 -4.26
#